data_AF-A0A5K0Z4I0-F1
#
_entry.id   AF-A0A5K0Z4I0-F1
#
_cell.length_a   1.000
_cell.length_b   1.000
_cell.length_c   1.000
_cell.angle_alpha   90.00
_cell.angle_beta   90.00
_cell.angle_gamma   90.00
#
_symmetry.space_group_name_H-M   'P 1'
#
loop_
_entity.id
_entity.type
_entity.pdbx_description
1 polymer ?
#
loop_
_entity_poly.entity_id
_entity_poly.type
_entity_poly.pdbx_seq_one_letter_code
_entity_poly.pdbx_strand_id
1 'polypeptide(L)' 'ERERQFELEIRRVKGLEVRRMTEDGNCLFRAVADQVYGDAELYDLARQMCIDYM' A
#
# COMPACT_ATOMS: atom_id res chain seq x y z
N GLU A 1 -15.13 3.12 13.67
CA GLU A 1 -14.83 2.06 14.65
C GLU A 1 -14.04 0.89 14.10
N ARG A 2 -14.55 0.13 13.11
CA ARG A 2 -13.87 -1.08 12.63
C ARG A 2 -12.44 -0.85 12.09
N GLU A 3 -12.23 0.17 11.26
CA GLU A 3 -10.89 0.50 10.74
C GLU A 3 -9.90 0.88 11.84
N ARG A 4 -10.33 1.73 12.77
CA ARG A 4 -9.51 2.12 13.92
C ARG A 4 -9.12 0.91 14.77
N GLN A 5 -10.05 -0.01 15.00
CA GLN A 5 -9.76 -1.23 15.75
C GLN A 5 -8.73 -2.11 15.03
N PHE A 6 -8.87 -2.25 13.70
CA PHE A 6 -7.92 -2.97 12.87
C PHE A 6 -6.50 -2.36 12.94
N GLU A 7 -6.38 -1.04 12.79
CA GLU A 7 -5.10 -0.33 12.88
C GLU A 7 -4.42 -0.51 14.25
N LEU A 8 -5.20 -0.49 15.34
CA LEU A 8 -4.70 -0.73 16.69
C LEU A 8 -4.24 -2.18 16.87
N GLU A 9 -5.04 -3.15 16.42
CA GLU A 9 -4.74 -4.57 16.55
C GLU A 9 -3.52 -4.97 15.73
N ILE A 10 -3.40 -4.51 14.49
CA ILE A 10 -2.27 -4.87 13.63
C ILE A 10 -0.96 -4.30 14.18
N ARG A 11 -0.98 -3.07 14.72
CA ARG A 11 0.17 -2.48 15.40
C ARG A 11 0.54 -3.26 16.66
N ARG A 12 -0.44 -3.61 17.50
CA ARG A 12 -0.18 -4.32 18.76
C ARG A 12 0.28 -5.77 18.56
N VAL A 13 -0.34 -6.49 17.63
CA VAL A 13 -0.13 -7.94 17.47
C VAL A 13 1.02 -8.25 16.51
N LYS A 14 1.21 -7.42 15.47
CA LYS A 14 2.20 -7.65 14.41
C LYS A 14 3.32 -6.61 14.38
N GLY A 15 3.20 -5.50 15.09
CA GLY A 15 4.15 -4.40 14.99
C GLY A 15 4.09 -3.67 13.65
N LEU A 16 3.01 -3.83 12.87
CA LEU A 16 2.84 -3.20 11.57
C LEU A 16 1.96 -1.95 11.67
N GLU A 17 2.16 -1.00 10.76
CA GLU A 17 1.37 0.22 10.67
C GLU A 17 0.67 0.32 9.32
N VAL A 18 -0.58 0.80 9.33
CA VAL A 18 -1.34 1.04 8.10
C VAL A 18 -0.96 2.41 7.55
N ARG A 19 -0.27 2.41 6.41
CA ARG A 19 0.06 3.63 5.68
C ARG A 19 -1.05 3.92 4.67
N ARG A 20 -1.73 5.06 4.82
CA ARG A 20 -2.86 5.45 3.96
C ARG A 20 -2.36 5.85 2.57
N MET A 21 -2.91 5.22 1.54
CA MET A 21 -2.68 5.56 0.14
C MET A 21 -3.78 6.49 -0.37
N THR A 22 -3.51 7.23 -1.44
CA THR A 22 -4.54 7.95 -2.19
C THR A 22 -5.64 6.99 -2.63
N GLU A 23 -6.90 7.34 -2.34
CA GLU A 23 -8.09 6.53 -2.65
C GLU A 23 -8.50 6.68 -4.13
N ASP A 24 -7.61 6.26 -5.03
CA ASP A 24 -7.83 6.24 -6.48
C ASP A 24 -7.79 4.81 -7.06
N GLY A 25 -7.99 4.69 -8.37
CA GLY A 25 -7.93 3.41 -9.08
C GLY A 25 -6.52 2.79 -9.15
N ASN A 26 -5.48 3.49 -8.67
CA ASN A 26 -4.10 3.00 -8.60
C ASN A 26 -3.70 2.62 -7.17
N CYS A 27 -4.61 2.68 -6.18
CA CYS A 27 -4.29 2.47 -4.76
C CYS A 27 -3.53 1.17 -4.47
N LEU A 28 -3.80 0.10 -5.22
CA LEU A 28 -3.06 -1.17 -5.15
C LEU A 28 -1.59 -0.98 -5.57
N PHE A 29 -1.35 -0.36 -6.72
CA PHE A 29 0.00 -0.11 -7.22
C PHE A 29 0.75 0.91 -6.35
N ARG A 30 0.05 1.89 -5.78
CA ARG A 30 0.60 2.84 -4.80
C ARG A 30 1.08 2.12 -3.54
N ALA A 31 0.27 1.21 -2.99
CA ALA A 31 0.67 0.40 -1.83
C ALA A 31 1.90 -0.47 -2.15
N VAL A 32 1.96 -1.08 -3.33
CA VAL A 32 3.13 -1.87 -3.76
C VAL A 32 4.36 -0.98 -3.94
N ALA A 33 4.23 0.18 -4.59
CA ALA A 33 5.33 1.11 -4.82
C ALA A 33 5.89 1.68 -3.50
N ASP A 34 5.03 2.00 -2.54
CA ASP A 34 5.45 2.42 -1.20
C ASP A 34 6.24 1.32 -0.46
N GLN A 35 5.82 0.04 -0.58
CA GLN A 35 6.53 -1.07 0.06
C GLN A 35 7.84 -1.44 -0.63
N VAL A 36 7.94 -1.31 -1.96
CA VAL A 36 9.12 -1.72 -2.73
C VAL A 36 10.13 -0.58 -2.87
N TYR A 37 9.64 0.63 -3.13
CA TYR A 37 10.47 1.80 -3.45
C TYR A 37 10.46 2.88 -2.36
N GLY A 38 9.59 2.77 -1.34
CA GLY A 38 9.43 3.81 -0.31
C GLY A 38 8.67 5.05 -0.78
N ASP A 39 8.14 5.03 -2.01
CA ASP A 39 7.43 6.15 -2.63
C ASP A 39 6.21 5.67 -3.41
N ALA A 40 5.02 6.06 -2.91
CA ALA A 40 3.73 5.72 -3.50
C ALA A 40 3.48 6.42 -4.85
N GLU A 41 4.22 7.47 -5.19
CA GLU A 41 4.09 8.15 -6.48
C GLU A 41 4.78 7.39 -7.62
N LEU A 42 5.61 6.38 -7.32
CA LEU A 42 6.21 5.46 -8.30
C LEU A 42 5.27 4.30 -8.69
N TYR A 43 3.95 4.48 -8.52
CA TYR A 43 2.94 3.46 -8.80
C TYR A 43 2.86 3.09 -10.30
N ASP A 44 3.22 4.03 -11.18
CA ASP A 44 3.23 3.85 -12.62
C ASP A 44 4.29 2.83 -13.04
N LEU A 45 5.48 2.88 -12.44
CA LEU A 45 6.55 1.89 -12.63
C LEU A 45 6.11 0.50 -12.15
N ALA A 46 5.54 0.41 -10.94
CA ALA A 46 5.05 -0.85 -10.40
C ALA A 46 3.95 -1.47 -11.29
N ARG A 47 3.06 -0.63 -11.83
CA ARG A 47 2.02 -1.05 -12.79
C ARG A 47 2.64 -1.53 -14.10
N GLN A 48 3.53 -0.76 -14.71
CA GLN A 48 4.16 -1.12 -15.98
C GLN A 48 4.87 -2.47 -15.88
N MET A 49 5.70 -2.66 -14.85
CA MET A 49 6.39 -3.93 -14.61
C MET A 49 5.43 -5.10 -14.40
N CYS A 50 4.30 -4.88 -13.73
CA CYS A 50 3.28 -5.90 -13.54
C CYS A 50 2.64 -6.32 -14.87
N ILE A 51 2.31 -5.36 -15.75
CA ILE A 51 1.75 -5.65 -17.07
C ILE A 51 2.78 -6.32 -17.98
N ASP A 52 4.03 -5.88 -17.98
CA ASP A 52 5.10 -6.45 -18.81
C ASP A 52 5.41 -7.91 -18.45
N TYR A 53 5.16 -8.30 -17.19
CA TYR A 53 5.35 -9.68 -16.72
C TYR A 53 4.20 -10.62 -17.11
N MET A 54 2.98 -10.11 -17.29
CA MET A 54 1.78 -10.91 -17.60
C MET A 54 1.74 -11.36 -19.06
#